data_AF-A0A2V5E774-F1
#
_entry.id   AF-A0A2V5E774-F1
#
_cell.length_a   1.000
_cell.length_b   1.000
_cell.length_c   1.000
_cell.angle_alpha   90.00
_cell.angle_beta   90.00
_cell.angle_gamma   90.00
#
_symmetry.space_group_name_H-M   'P 1'
#
loop_
_entity.id
_entity.type
_entity.pdbx_description
1 polymer ?
#
loop_
_entity_poly.entity_id
_entity_poly.type
_entity_poly.pdbx_seq_one_letter_code
_entity_poly.pdbx_strand_id
1 'polypeptide(L)' 'MAAKIEYVVVDGCIQDGAKIVKKGEVFMSSDKEVLEQLVEERKIAPRGKLPGKDEQDDGD' A
#
# COMPACT_ATOMS: atom_id res chain seq x y z
N MET A 1 15.37 -13.79 6.30
CA MET A 1 14.93 -12.44 6.69
C MET A 1 13.59 -12.20 6.02
N ALA A 2 12.49 -12.11 6.79
CA ALA A 2 11.17 -11.91 6.21
C ALA A 2 11.09 -10.48 5.65
N ALA A 3 10.96 -10.35 4.34
CA ALA A 3 10.72 -9.06 3.70
C ALA A 3 9.37 -8.54 4.21
N LYS A 4 9.36 -7.39 4.91
CA LYS A 4 8.12 -6.66 5.17
C LYS A 4 7.58 -6.24 3.81
N ILE A 5 6.47 -6.85 3.39
CA ILE A 5 5.76 -6.43 2.19
C ILE A 5 5.06 -5.12 2.54
N GLU A 6 5.51 -4.04 1.92
CA GLU A 6 4.82 -2.75 2.02
C GLU A 6 3.62 -2.76 1.07
N TYR A 7 2.48 -2.27 1.54
CA TYR A 7 1.29 -2.10 0.72
C TYR A 7 1.02 -0.61 0.52
N VAL A 8 0.36 -0.27 -0.58
CA VAL A 8 -0.07 1.10 -0.88
C VAL A 8 -1.55 1.08 -1.21
N VAL A 9 -2.28 2.07 -0.73
CA VAL A 9 -3.69 2.23 -1.05
C VAL A 9 -3.79 2.61 -2.53
N VAL A 10 -4.48 1.81 -3.32
CA VAL A 10 -4.70 2.04 -4.75
C VAL A 10 -6.12 2.51 -5.04
N ASP A 11 -7.03 2.29 -4.09
CA ASP A 11 -8.43 2.70 -4.20
C ASP A 11 -8.98 3.27 -2.89
N GLY A 12 -9.61 4.44 -2.97
CA GLY A 12 -10.25 5.12 -1.84
C GLY A 12 -9.30 5.55 -0.72
N CYS A 13 -9.72 5.29 0.51
CA CYS A 13 -8.93 5.50 1.73
C CYS A 13 -9.23 4.37 2.72
N ILE A 14 -8.24 4.06 3.56
CA ILE A 14 -8.34 3.00 4.56
C ILE A 14 -8.19 3.62 5.93
N GLN A 15 -9.13 3.29 6.80
CA GLN A 15 -9.08 3.70 8.18
C GLN A 15 -8.49 2.55 9.02
N ASP A 16 -7.33 2.81 9.62
CA ASP A 16 -6.67 1.94 10.57
C ASP A 16 -6.74 2.60 11.95
N GLY A 17 -7.75 2.23 12.73
CA GLY A 17 -8.06 2.87 14.01
C GLY A 17 -8.31 4.38 13.86
N ALA A 18 -7.39 5.19 14.36
CA ALA A 18 -7.43 6.66 14.27
C ALA A 18 -6.71 7.23 13.05
N LYS A 19 -5.98 6.41 12.29
CA LYS A 19 -5.22 6.84 11.12
C LYS A 19 -6.03 6.59 9.86
N ILE A 20 -6.11 7.59 8.98
CA ILE A 20 -6.69 7.45 7.65
C ILE A 20 -5.54 7.51 6.64
N VAL A 21 -5.36 6.43 5.88
CA VAL A 21 -4.36 6.29 4.83
C VAL A 21 -5.06 6.46 3.49
N LYS A 22 -4.66 7.46 2.70
CA LYS A 22 -5.32 7.78 1.43
C LYS A 22 -4.68 7.05 0.26
N LYS A 23 -5.39 6.99 -0.87
CA LYS A 23 -4.84 6.51 -2.14
C LYS A 23 -3.47 7.15 -2.44
N GLY A 24 -2.49 6.32 -2.77
CA GLY A 24 -1.10 6.69 -3.01
C GLY A 24 -0.22 6.63 -1.76
N GLU A 25 -0.81 6.51 -0.57
CA GLU A 25 -0.04 6.38 0.68
C GLU A 25 0.21 4.92 1.05
N VAL A 26 1.33 4.72 1.75
CA VAL A 26 1.75 3.41 2.23
C VAL A 26 0.86 2.98 3.39
N PHE A 27 0.18 1.86 3.19
CA PHE A 27 -0.59 1.15 4.20
C PHE A 27 0.25 0.01 4.75
N MET A 28 0.50 0.04 6.05
CA MET A 28 1.12 -1.07 6.76
C MET A 28 0.22 -1.44 7.92
N SER A 29 -0.21 -2.69 7.95
CA SER A 29 -0.89 -3.28 9.09
C SER A 29 -0.12 -4.49 9.58
N SER A 30 -0.21 -4.80 10.86
CA SER A 30 0.37 -6.03 11.43
C SER A 30 -0.60 -7.22 11.29
N ASP A 31 -1.86 -6.93 10.95
CA ASP A 31 -2.94 -7.89 10.81
C ASP A 31 -2.97 -8.45 9.38
N LYS A 32 -2.47 -9.67 9.22
CA LYS A 32 -2.42 -10.37 7.92
C LYS A 32 -3.81 -10.54 7.30
N GLU A 33 -4.82 -10.85 8.10
CA GLU A 33 -6.19 -11.06 7.64
C GLU A 33 -6.80 -9.78 7.03
N VAL A 34 -6.50 -8.62 7.63
CA VAL A 34 -6.93 -7.32 7.10
C VAL A 34 -6.20 -7.01 5.80
N LEU A 35 -4.89 -7.27 5.72
CA LEU A 35 -4.12 -7.09 4.48
C LEU A 35 -4.66 -7.95 3.35
N GLU A 36 -4.96 -9.23 3.62
CA GLU A 36 -5.50 -10.14 2.60
C GLU A 36 -6.88 -9.68 2.11
N GLN A 37 -7.78 -9.29 3.01
CA GLN A 37 -9.09 -8.73 2.63
C GLN A 37 -8.94 -7.46 1.78
N LEU A 38 -8.11 -6.52 2.19
CA LEU A 38 -7.92 -5.26 1.47
C LEU A 38 -7.26 -5.45 0.09
N VAL A 39 -6.39 -6.47 -0.06
CA VAL A 39 -5.82 -6.87 -1.34
C VAL A 39 -6.87 -7.54 -2.23
N GLU A 40 -7.69 -8.42 -1.66
CA GLU A 40 -8.79 -9.08 -2.38
C GLU A 40 -9.82 -8.06 -2.88
N GLU A 41 -10.18 -7.09 -2.03
CA GLU A 41 -11.03 -5.94 -2.39
C GLU A 41 -10.34 -4.95 -3.36
N ARG A 42 -9.05 -5.14 -3.67
CA ARG A 42 -8.22 -4.22 -4.47
C ARG A 42 -8.16 -2.80 -3.92
N LYS A 43 -8.32 -2.62 -2.60
CA LYS A 43 -8.10 -1.34 -1.92
C LYS A 43 -6.62 -1.04 -1.73
N ILE A 44 -5.82 -2.07 -1.46
CA ILE A 44 -4.36 -1.96 -1.39
C ILE A 44 -3.67 -2.88 -2.39
N ALA A 45 -2.46 -2.51 -2.79
CA ALA A 45 -1.58 -3.34 -3.60
C ALA A 45 -0.18 -3.41 -2.97
N PRO A 46 0.55 -4.53 -3.12
CA PRO A 46 1.94 -4.61 -2.69
C PRO A 46 2.79 -3.61 -3.49
N ARG A 47 3.46 -2.69 -2.78
CA ARG A 47 4.28 -1.60 -3.34
C ARG A 47 5.40 -2.14 -4.23
N GLY A 48 6.01 -3.26 -3.84
CA GLY A 48 7.06 -3.93 -4.64
C GLY A 48 6.59 -4.60 -5.94
N LYS A 49 5.29 -4.53 -6.25
CA LYS A 49 4.71 -5.01 -7.52
C LYS A 49 4.07 -3.90 -8.35
N LEU A 50 4.18 -2.65 -7.92
CA LEU A 50 3.92 -1.53 -8.80
C LEU A 50 5.16 -1.33 -9.69
N PRO A 51 5.02 -1.16 -11.02
CA PRO A 51 6.12 -0.62 -11.80
C PRO A 51 6.52 0.68 -11.11
N GLY A 52 7.77 0.74 -10.67
CA GLY A 52 8.25 1.75 -9.73
C GLY A 52 7.81 3.13 -10.18
N LYS A 53 7.11 3.84 -9.30
CA LYS A 53 7.06 5.30 -9.36
C LYS A 53 8.32 5.87 -8.69
N ASP A 54 9.46 5.23 -8.98
CA ASP A 54 10.82 5.75 -8.88
C ASP A 54 11.29 6.21 -10.27
N GLU A 55 10.35 6.40 -11.20
CA GLU A 55 10.51 7.15 -12.44
C GLU A 55 9.64 8.42 -12.36
N GLN A 56 9.96 9.27 -11.39
CA GLN A 56 9.86 10.72 -11.55
C GLN A 56 11.31 11.20 -11.55
N ASP A 57 11.89 11.36 -12.73
CA ASP A 57 12.01 12.68 -13.38
C ASP A 57 12.92 13.59 -12.53
N ASP A 58 14.22 13.33 -12.63
CA ASP A 58 15.25 14.37 -12.45
C ASP A 58 16.00 14.38 -13.77
N GLY A 59 15.49 15.20 -14.69
CA GLY A 59 16.22 15.56 -15.90
C GLY A 59 17.37 16.49 -15.52
N ASP A 60 18.57 16.12 -15.93
CA ASP A 60 19.68 17.03 -16.22
C ASP A 60 20.22 16.72 -17.62
#